data_AF-A0A1M4EDP6-F1
#
_entry.id   AF-A0A1M4EDP6-F1
#
_cell.length_a   1.000
_cell.length_b   1.000
_cell.length_c   1.000
_cell.angle_alpha   90.00
_cell.angle_beta   90.00
_cell.angle_gamma   90.00
#
_symmetry.space_group_name_H-M   'P 1'
#
loop_
_entity.id
_entity.type
_entity.pdbx_description
1 polymer ?
#
loop_
_entity_poly.entity_id
_entity_poly.type
_entity_poly.pdbx_seq_one_letter_code
_entity_poly.pdbx_strand_id
1 'polypeptide(L)'
;MSLVAHSLDVIKSLQAPSGAYPASPTFSAYRGYSWLRDGAFIAEGVSRHGDVTGADAFHAWCARVVSDRAGQVDVLVSRAARGEAVTAAEMLPTRFTLDGVDGDDDWWDFQLDGYGTWLWALREHVVRHGGAVAGAEKGVRTAVRYLTAFWQVPCYDWWEEHVEHRHVATLGSIHAGLRAAVALGVLSPAESAAATEAVEGIAGLVAREGVSGQAAGGPGSGGPGSGGPGGQGHLRKWLAVTR
;
A
#
# COMPACT_ATOMS: atom_id res chain seq x y z
N MET A 1 13.08 30.09 7.05
CA MET A 1 13.02 28.61 7.04
C MET A 1 12.74 28.16 5.61
N SER A 2 13.41 27.13 5.09
CA SER A 2 13.08 26.59 3.76
C SER A 2 11.81 25.74 3.82
N LEU A 3 11.17 25.49 2.67
CA LEU A 3 10.01 24.59 2.60
C LEU A 3 10.35 23.20 3.15
N VAL A 4 11.50 22.64 2.77
CA VAL A 4 11.96 21.33 3.28
C VAL A 4 12.10 21.33 4.80
N ALA A 5 12.79 22.34 5.36
CA ALA A 5 12.97 22.42 6.81
C ALA A 5 11.63 22.57 7.53
N HIS A 6 10.72 23.39 6.99
CA HIS A 6 9.39 23.57 7.55
C HIS A 6 8.53 22.30 7.47
N SER A 7 8.57 21.57 6.35
CA SER A 7 7.87 20.29 6.20
C SER A 7 8.32 19.27 7.25
N LEU A 8 9.63 19.13 7.47
CA LEU A 8 10.16 18.21 8.47
C LEU A 8 9.76 18.62 9.89
N ASP A 9 9.80 19.91 10.20
CA ASP A 9 9.40 20.45 11.52
C ASP A 9 7.91 20.22 11.80
N VAL A 10 7.03 20.47 10.81
CA VAL A 10 5.60 20.22 10.91
C VAL A 10 5.29 18.73 11.09
N ILE A 11 5.89 17.85 10.27
CA ILE A 11 5.67 16.41 10.38
C ILE A 11 6.12 15.89 11.75
N LYS A 12 7.31 16.29 12.20
CA LYS A 12 7.89 15.85 13.46
C LYS A 12 7.10 16.36 14.67
N SER A 13 6.69 17.63 14.67
CA SER A 13 5.93 18.23 15.77
C SER A 13 4.51 17.66 15.89
N LEU A 14 3.95 17.12 14.81
CA LEU A 14 2.62 16.54 14.78
C LEU A 14 2.58 15.01 14.91
N GLN A 15 3.72 14.33 14.85
CA GLN A 15 3.77 12.88 15.04
C GLN A 15 3.22 12.52 16.42
N ALA A 16 2.28 11.56 16.45
CA ALA A 16 1.70 11.11 17.70
C ALA A 16 2.74 10.39 18.57
N PRO A 17 2.64 10.43 19.91
CA PRO A 17 3.51 9.67 20.80
C PRO A 17 3.50 8.15 20.54
N SER A 18 2.41 7.64 19.97
CA SER A 18 2.28 6.24 19.52
C SER A 18 3.19 5.88 18.32
N GLY A 19 3.67 6.89 17.60
CA GLY A 19 4.42 6.78 16.33
C GLY A 19 3.60 7.11 15.09
N ALA A 20 2.27 7.19 15.18
CA ALA A 20 1.40 7.48 14.04
C ALA A 20 1.63 8.88 13.45
N TYR A 21 1.59 8.99 12.12
CA TYR A 21 1.50 10.27 11.44
C TYR A 21 0.02 10.61 11.16
N PRO A 22 -0.53 11.71 11.72
CA PRO A 22 -1.89 12.12 11.40
C PRO A 22 -2.00 12.55 9.94
N ALA A 23 -3.10 12.20 9.26
CA ALA A 23 -3.30 12.60 7.86
C ALA A 23 -3.51 14.12 7.72
N SER A 24 -4.38 14.69 8.57
CA SER A 24 -4.56 16.14 8.67
C SER A 24 -5.09 16.52 10.05
N PRO A 25 -4.30 17.18 10.91
CA PRO A 25 -4.70 17.48 12.29
C PRO A 25 -5.81 18.54 12.37
N THR A 26 -5.91 19.42 11.37
CA THR A 26 -6.84 20.55 11.38
C THR A 26 -8.11 20.29 10.56
N PHE A 27 -8.11 19.33 9.64
CA PHE A 27 -9.29 18.97 8.88
C PHE A 27 -10.20 18.02 9.69
N SER A 28 -11.40 18.49 10.01
CA SER A 28 -12.29 17.84 10.99
C SER A 28 -12.58 16.36 10.70
N ALA A 29 -12.75 15.95 9.43
CA ALA A 29 -13.06 14.57 9.07
C ALA A 29 -11.87 13.61 9.23
N TYR A 30 -10.63 14.11 9.25
CA TYR A 30 -9.40 13.29 9.36
C TYR A 30 -8.73 13.44 10.72
N ARG A 31 -9.21 14.37 11.56
CA ARG A 31 -8.61 14.66 12.86
C ARG A 31 -8.66 13.41 13.73
N GLY A 32 -7.52 13.02 14.29
CA GLY A 32 -7.39 11.85 15.15
C GLY A 32 -7.17 10.53 14.40
N TYR A 33 -7.06 10.57 13.07
CA TYR A 33 -6.86 9.39 12.25
C TYR A 33 -5.51 9.41 11.50
N SER A 34 -5.00 8.22 11.24
CA SER A 34 -3.81 7.90 10.46
C SER A 34 -4.13 6.81 9.45
N TRP A 35 -3.55 6.93 8.26
CA TRP A 35 -3.64 5.95 7.18
C TRP A 35 -2.25 5.37 6.94
N LEU A 36 -2.19 4.06 6.69
CA LEU A 36 -0.93 3.42 6.31
C LEU A 36 -0.36 4.02 5.01
N ARG A 37 -1.23 4.36 4.05
CA ARG A 37 -0.86 5.00 2.78
C ARG A 37 -0.12 6.32 3.01
N ASP A 38 -0.78 7.28 3.64
CA ASP A 38 -0.25 8.62 3.90
C ASP A 38 0.99 8.54 4.78
N GLY A 39 0.90 7.81 5.88
CA GLY A 39 1.99 7.65 6.83
C GLY A 39 3.22 6.99 6.22
N ALA A 40 3.07 6.04 5.28
CA ALA A 40 4.20 5.38 4.62
C ALA A 40 4.97 6.36 3.72
N PHE A 41 4.30 7.23 2.97
CA PHE A 41 4.97 8.26 2.18
C PHE A 41 5.60 9.34 3.06
N ILE A 42 4.96 9.71 4.17
CA ILE A 42 5.54 10.61 5.18
C ILE A 42 6.82 10.00 5.78
N ALA A 43 6.75 8.75 6.23
CA ALA A 43 7.86 8.01 6.82
C ALA A 43 9.05 7.89 5.86
N GLU A 44 8.79 7.58 4.58
CA GLU A 44 9.83 7.56 3.55
C GLU A 44 10.46 8.96 3.36
N GLY A 45 9.65 10.02 3.37
CA GLY A 45 10.11 11.40 3.24
C GLY A 45 11.05 11.83 4.39
N VAL A 46 10.66 11.58 5.64
CA VAL A 46 11.47 11.93 6.81
C VAL A 46 12.70 11.03 6.95
N SER A 47 12.57 9.74 6.61
CA SER A 47 13.67 8.78 6.55
C SER A 47 14.76 9.21 5.57
N ARG A 48 14.39 9.72 4.39
CA ARG A 48 15.36 10.29 3.41
C ARG A 48 16.09 11.54 3.92
N HIS A 49 15.50 12.26 4.87
CA HIS A 49 16.09 13.45 5.48
C HIS A 49 16.76 13.17 6.84
N GLY A 50 16.92 11.90 7.21
CA GLY A 50 17.69 11.47 8.37
C GLY A 50 16.92 11.46 9.69
N ASP A 51 15.60 11.65 9.69
CA ASP A 51 14.79 11.41 10.90
C ASP A 51 14.49 9.91 11.05
N VAL A 52 15.53 9.17 11.45
CA VAL A 52 15.46 7.72 11.63
C VAL A 52 14.48 7.37 12.75
N THR A 53 14.54 8.09 13.87
CA THR A 53 13.69 7.84 15.03
C THR A 53 12.20 8.04 14.73
N GLY A 54 11.84 9.09 14.00
CA GLY A 54 10.45 9.32 13.59
C GLY A 54 9.94 8.22 12.67
N ALA A 55 10.73 7.84 11.66
CA ALA A 55 10.38 6.76 10.73
C ALA A 55 10.28 5.39 11.45
N ASP A 56 11.24 5.06 12.32
CA ASP A 56 11.20 3.84 13.15
C ASP A 56 9.92 3.78 14.00
N ALA A 57 9.55 4.88 14.64
CA ALA A 57 8.35 4.96 15.47
C ALA A 57 7.07 4.70 14.64
N PHE A 58 6.98 5.26 13.43
CA PHE A 58 5.86 4.99 12.54
C PHE A 58 5.82 3.54 12.07
N HIS A 59 6.95 2.98 11.64
CA HIS A 59 7.01 1.60 11.19
C HIS A 59 6.68 0.61 12.33
N ALA A 60 7.13 0.90 13.55
CA ALA A 60 6.77 0.14 14.74
C ALA A 60 5.28 0.27 15.07
N TRP A 61 4.68 1.45 14.88
CA TRP A 61 3.24 1.66 15.03
C TRP A 61 2.45 0.81 14.02
N CYS A 62 2.76 0.88 12.72
CA CYS A 62 2.13 0.04 11.70
C CYS A 62 2.27 -1.45 11.99
N ALA A 63 3.47 -1.88 12.41
CA ALA A 63 3.73 -3.26 12.76
C ALA A 63 2.80 -3.76 13.87
N ARG A 64 2.63 -2.98 14.95
CA ARG A 64 1.70 -3.31 16.04
C ARG A 64 0.27 -3.38 15.52
N VAL A 65 -0.22 -2.32 14.87
CA VAL A 65 -1.57 -2.21 14.31
C VAL A 65 -1.91 -3.43 13.43
N VAL A 66 -1.06 -3.74 12.45
CA VAL A 66 -1.31 -4.87 11.55
C VAL A 66 -1.21 -6.20 12.30
N SER A 67 -0.25 -6.34 13.23
CA SER A 67 -0.06 -7.59 13.98
C SER A 67 -1.17 -7.91 14.98
N ASP A 68 -1.86 -6.89 15.50
CA ASP A 68 -3.00 -7.05 16.40
C ASP A 68 -4.21 -7.65 15.68
N ARG A 69 -4.25 -7.49 14.35
CA ARG A 69 -5.29 -8.04 13.45
C ARG A 69 -4.92 -9.40 12.86
N ALA A 70 -3.82 -10.01 13.30
CA ALA A 70 -3.37 -11.32 12.78
C ALA A 70 -4.45 -12.40 12.90
N GLY A 71 -5.18 -12.46 14.02
CA GLY A 71 -6.26 -13.42 14.20
C GLY A 71 -7.44 -13.21 13.23
N GLN A 72 -7.82 -11.95 12.97
CA GLN A 72 -8.83 -11.62 11.97
C GLN A 72 -8.36 -12.05 10.57
N VAL A 73 -7.13 -11.72 10.19
CA VAL A 73 -6.54 -12.14 8.90
C VAL A 73 -6.58 -13.66 8.76
N ASP A 74 -6.16 -14.40 9.79
CA ASP A 74 -6.12 -15.87 9.73
C ASP A 74 -7.54 -16.45 9.51
N VAL A 75 -8.56 -15.88 10.15
CA VAL A 75 -9.97 -16.24 9.92
C VAL A 75 -10.41 -15.93 8.48
N LEU A 76 -10.17 -14.72 7.99
CA LEU A 76 -10.58 -14.29 6.64
C LEU A 76 -9.93 -15.15 5.57
N VAL A 77 -8.61 -15.37 5.66
CA VAL A 77 -7.84 -16.20 4.71
C VAL A 77 -8.35 -17.63 4.73
N SER A 78 -8.62 -18.20 5.92
CA SER A 78 -9.15 -19.55 6.06
C SER A 78 -10.52 -19.71 5.39
N ARG A 79 -11.40 -18.72 5.54
CA ARG A 79 -12.73 -18.71 4.90
C ARG A 79 -12.64 -18.57 3.38
N ALA A 80 -11.83 -17.63 2.90
CA ALA A 80 -11.59 -17.44 1.47
C ALA A 80 -11.03 -18.73 0.82
N ALA A 81 -10.12 -19.43 1.48
CA ALA A 81 -9.58 -20.71 0.99
C ALA A 81 -10.63 -21.83 0.89
N ARG A 82 -11.73 -21.75 1.65
CA ARG A 82 -12.88 -22.67 1.54
C ARG A 82 -13.94 -22.21 0.53
N GLY A 83 -13.71 -21.10 -0.17
CA GLY A 83 -14.68 -20.52 -1.10
C GLY A 83 -15.87 -19.85 -0.41
N GLU A 84 -15.76 -19.55 0.88
CA GLU A 84 -16.79 -18.81 1.60
C GLU A 84 -16.70 -17.31 1.24
N ALA A 85 -17.87 -16.66 1.14
CA ALA A 85 -17.91 -15.22 0.90
C ALA A 85 -17.28 -14.45 2.07
N VAL A 86 -16.41 -13.50 1.74
CA VAL A 86 -15.85 -12.50 2.66
C VAL A 86 -16.31 -11.14 2.15
N THR A 87 -17.07 -10.42 2.98
CA THR A 87 -17.64 -9.11 2.62
C THR A 87 -16.67 -7.97 2.94
N ALA A 88 -16.82 -6.83 2.28
CA ALA A 88 -16.00 -5.64 2.52
C ALA A 88 -16.03 -5.18 3.99
N ALA A 89 -17.16 -5.34 4.68
CA ALA A 89 -17.31 -4.98 6.10
C ALA A 89 -16.51 -5.88 7.07
N GLU A 90 -16.05 -7.04 6.61
CA GLU A 90 -15.24 -7.97 7.41
C GLU A 90 -13.74 -7.77 7.20
N MET A 91 -13.37 -7.00 6.17
CA MET A 91 -11.99 -6.73 5.81
C MET A 91 -11.30 -5.84 6.84
N LEU A 92 -9.97 -5.79 6.78
CA LEU A 92 -9.23 -4.87 7.64
C LEU A 92 -9.53 -3.41 7.23
N PRO A 93 -9.56 -2.48 8.20
CA PRO A 93 -9.93 -1.11 7.92
C PRO A 93 -8.85 -0.35 7.14
N THR A 94 -9.20 0.83 6.64
CA THR A 94 -8.30 1.73 5.92
C THR A 94 -7.68 2.79 6.83
N ARG A 95 -8.46 3.29 7.79
CA ARG A 95 -8.06 4.36 8.71
C ARG A 95 -8.03 3.84 10.13
N PHE A 96 -7.03 4.28 10.87
CA PHE A 96 -6.82 3.91 12.25
C PHE A 96 -6.80 5.17 13.09
N THR A 97 -7.31 5.09 14.31
CA THR A 97 -7.03 6.13 15.30
C THR A 97 -5.51 6.26 15.49
N LEU A 98 -5.04 7.39 16.02
CA LEU A 98 -3.60 7.56 16.30
C LEU A 98 -3.04 6.48 17.26
N ASP A 99 -3.88 5.90 18.12
CA ASP A 99 -3.49 4.82 19.02
C ASP A 99 -3.51 3.43 18.35
N GLY A 100 -3.95 3.34 17.09
CA GLY A 100 -3.90 2.12 16.29
C GLY A 100 -5.13 1.21 16.41
N VAL A 101 -6.20 1.68 17.06
CA VAL A 101 -7.51 1.01 17.06
C VAL A 101 -8.32 1.41 15.82
N ASP A 102 -9.28 0.56 15.45
CA ASP A 102 -10.23 0.84 14.36
C ASP A 102 -11.00 2.14 14.68
N GLY A 103 -11.38 2.89 13.65
CA GLY A 103 -12.25 4.05 13.85
C GLY A 103 -13.67 3.63 14.21
N ASP A 104 -14.35 4.43 15.03
CA ASP A 104 -15.70 4.11 15.54
C ASP A 104 -16.84 4.53 14.59
N ASP A 105 -16.55 5.17 13.45
CA ASP A 105 -17.58 5.61 12.50
C ASP A 105 -17.78 4.60 11.35
N ASP A 106 -19.03 4.46 10.89
CA ASP A 106 -19.43 3.72 9.68
C ASP A 106 -18.77 4.34 8.41
N TRP A 107 -17.50 4.02 8.19
CA TRP A 107 -16.72 4.44 7.02
C TRP A 107 -16.68 3.34 5.96
N TRP A 108 -16.79 3.72 4.70
CA TRP A 108 -16.72 2.80 3.58
C TRP A 108 -15.25 2.60 3.19
N ASP A 109 -14.60 1.60 3.77
CA ASP A 109 -13.16 1.70 3.99
C ASP A 109 -12.36 0.48 3.52
N PHE A 110 -12.93 -0.39 2.68
CA PHE A 110 -12.13 -1.50 2.16
C PHE A 110 -11.14 -1.00 1.09
N GLN A 111 -9.88 -0.81 1.51
CA GLN A 111 -8.74 -0.53 0.63
C GLN A 111 -7.57 -1.44 1.00
N LEU A 112 -6.81 -1.85 -0.02
CA LEU A 112 -5.65 -2.75 0.15
C LEU A 112 -4.31 -2.04 0.00
N ASP A 113 -4.28 -0.84 -0.56
CA ASP A 113 -3.05 -0.19 -0.99
C ASP A 113 -2.16 0.21 0.20
N GLY A 114 -2.73 0.70 1.30
CA GLY A 114 -1.96 1.17 2.45
C GLY A 114 -1.05 0.09 3.04
N TYR A 115 -1.52 -1.16 3.06
CA TYR A 115 -0.73 -2.31 3.48
C TYR A 115 0.47 -2.55 2.56
N GLY A 116 0.26 -2.48 1.25
CA GLY A 116 1.34 -2.61 0.25
C GLY A 116 2.34 -1.46 0.33
N THR A 117 1.86 -0.22 0.43
CA THR A 117 2.69 0.98 0.55
C THR A 117 3.54 0.95 1.81
N TRP A 118 2.98 0.50 2.95
CA TRP A 118 3.75 0.37 4.19
C TRP A 118 4.89 -0.66 4.07
N LEU A 119 4.64 -1.84 3.49
CA LEU A 119 5.67 -2.86 3.30
C LEU A 119 6.84 -2.34 2.44
N TRP A 120 6.53 -1.59 1.37
CA TRP A 120 7.54 -0.93 0.55
C TRP A 120 8.35 0.09 1.37
N ALA A 121 7.68 1.02 2.06
CA ALA A 121 8.35 2.08 2.82
C ALA A 121 9.24 1.51 3.94
N LEU A 122 8.77 0.47 4.64
CA LEU A 122 9.55 -0.23 5.66
C LEU A 122 10.85 -0.80 5.09
N ARG A 123 10.79 -1.47 3.94
CA ARG A 123 11.99 -2.01 3.30
C ARG A 123 12.96 -0.92 2.89
N GLU A 124 12.47 0.16 2.28
CA GLU A 124 13.31 1.29 1.89
C GLU A 124 14.00 1.92 3.09
N HIS A 125 13.30 2.07 4.21
CA HIS A 125 13.86 2.54 5.47
C HIS A 125 14.95 1.61 6.01
N VAL A 126 14.66 0.31 6.13
CA VAL A 126 15.59 -0.73 6.60
C VAL A 126 16.88 -0.77 5.79
N VAL A 127 16.76 -0.73 4.46
CA VAL A 127 17.94 -0.77 3.56
C VAL A 127 18.76 0.51 3.66
N ARG A 128 18.10 1.66 3.81
CA ARG A 128 18.77 2.97 3.86
C ARG A 128 19.62 3.14 5.12
N HIS A 129 19.10 2.73 6.27
CA HIS A 129 19.74 3.01 7.56
C HIS A 129 20.48 1.80 8.15
N GLY A 130 20.38 0.63 7.51
CA GLY A 130 21.07 -0.57 7.93
C GLY A 130 20.57 -1.06 9.28
N GLY A 131 19.48 -1.83 9.29
CA GLY A 131 18.93 -2.35 10.54
C GLY A 131 17.62 -3.09 10.35
N ALA A 132 16.91 -3.31 11.45
CA ALA A 132 15.55 -3.82 11.43
C ALA A 132 14.71 -3.00 12.42
N VAL A 133 13.45 -2.75 12.04
CA VAL A 133 12.49 -2.17 12.99
C VAL A 133 12.03 -3.29 13.92
N ALA A 134 12.35 -3.16 15.22
CA ALA A 134 12.03 -4.18 16.20
C ALA A 134 10.52 -4.47 16.22
N GLY A 135 10.16 -5.75 16.22
CA GLY A 135 8.75 -6.19 16.23
C GLY A 135 8.03 -6.10 14.87
N ALA A 136 8.70 -5.67 13.80
CA ALA A 136 8.07 -5.54 12.49
C ALA A 136 7.67 -6.88 11.84
N GLU A 137 8.37 -7.97 12.15
CA GLU A 137 8.18 -9.28 11.50
C GLU A 137 6.72 -9.76 11.53
N LYS A 138 6.08 -9.77 12.71
CA LYS A 138 4.69 -10.26 12.83
C LYS A 138 3.73 -9.43 11.99
N GLY A 139 3.90 -8.11 11.97
CA GLY A 139 3.12 -7.20 11.14
C GLY A 139 3.34 -7.44 9.65
N VAL A 140 4.60 -7.56 9.22
CA VAL A 140 4.97 -7.84 7.81
C VAL A 140 4.33 -9.14 7.33
N ARG A 141 4.48 -10.22 8.10
CA ARG A 141 3.90 -11.52 7.74
C ARG A 141 2.38 -11.49 7.67
N THR A 142 1.75 -10.76 8.59
CA THR A 142 0.29 -10.58 8.61
C THR A 142 -0.19 -9.80 7.37
N ALA A 143 0.46 -8.69 7.02
CA ALA A 143 0.15 -7.95 5.79
C ALA A 143 0.37 -8.80 4.54
N VAL A 144 1.45 -9.59 4.48
CA VAL A 144 1.70 -10.49 3.33
C VAL A 144 0.59 -11.53 3.19
N ARG A 145 0.20 -12.24 4.26
CA ARG A 145 -0.91 -13.21 4.20
C ARG A 145 -2.21 -12.57 3.75
N TYR A 146 -2.51 -11.37 4.26
CA TYR A 146 -3.70 -10.63 3.88
C TYR A 146 -3.67 -10.25 2.39
N LEU A 147 -2.58 -9.63 1.93
CA LEU A 147 -2.44 -9.18 0.55
C LEU A 147 -2.42 -10.34 -0.46
N THR A 148 -1.73 -11.45 -0.16
CA THR A 148 -1.69 -12.60 -1.08
C THR A 148 -3.05 -13.26 -1.24
N ALA A 149 -3.88 -13.27 -0.19
CA ALA A 149 -5.23 -13.81 -0.26
C ALA A 149 -6.21 -12.90 -1.00
N PHE A 150 -6.06 -11.58 -0.89
CA PHE A 150 -7.11 -10.63 -1.30
C PHE A 150 -6.73 -9.68 -2.44
N TRP A 151 -5.52 -9.72 -3.01
CA TRP A 151 -5.10 -8.77 -4.06
C TRP A 151 -6.01 -8.74 -5.31
N GLN A 152 -6.78 -9.82 -5.57
CA GLN A 152 -7.73 -9.88 -6.68
C GLN A 152 -9.11 -9.30 -6.36
N VAL A 153 -9.42 -9.03 -5.09
CA VAL A 153 -10.74 -8.56 -4.67
C VAL A 153 -10.88 -7.08 -5.05
N PRO A 154 -11.97 -6.68 -5.75
CA PRO A 154 -12.27 -5.26 -5.97
C PRO A 154 -12.39 -4.49 -4.65
N CYS A 155 -11.85 -3.28 -4.63
CA CYS A 155 -11.83 -2.43 -3.45
C CYS A 155 -11.90 -0.97 -3.88
N TYR A 156 -12.10 -0.05 -2.94
CA TYR A 156 -12.01 1.37 -3.26
C TYR A 156 -10.58 1.73 -3.73
N ASP A 157 -10.45 2.72 -4.61
CA ASP A 157 -9.16 3.31 -4.93
C ASP A 157 -8.66 4.21 -3.79
N TRP A 158 -7.48 4.84 -3.96
CA TRP A 158 -6.90 5.70 -2.91
C TRP A 158 -7.74 6.96 -2.62
N TRP A 159 -8.68 7.28 -3.50
CA TRP A 159 -9.62 8.39 -3.39
C TRP A 159 -10.96 7.98 -2.76
N GLU A 160 -11.07 6.72 -2.35
CA GLU A 160 -12.28 6.14 -1.76
C GLU A 160 -13.44 6.05 -2.77
N GLU A 161 -13.11 5.82 -4.04
CA GLU A 161 -14.07 5.71 -5.13
C GLU A 161 -14.08 4.30 -5.76
N HIS A 162 -15.21 3.96 -6.39
CA HIS A 162 -15.36 2.79 -7.27
C HIS A 162 -14.94 1.43 -6.68
N VAL A 163 -15.68 0.97 -5.65
CA VAL A 163 -15.43 -0.32 -4.97
C VAL A 163 -15.53 -1.55 -5.89
N GLU A 164 -16.29 -1.44 -6.98
CA GLU A 164 -16.52 -2.49 -7.97
C GLU A 164 -15.31 -2.76 -8.87
N HIS A 165 -14.26 -1.93 -8.78
CA HIS A 165 -13.10 -1.99 -9.67
C HIS A 165 -11.83 -2.49 -8.97
N ARG A 166 -10.86 -2.89 -9.79
CA ARG A 166 -9.49 -3.21 -9.37
C ARG A 166 -8.56 -2.13 -9.90
N HIS A 167 -8.07 -1.30 -9.00
CA HIS A 167 -7.37 -0.08 -9.36
C HIS A 167 -5.88 -0.33 -9.59
N VAL A 168 -5.34 0.16 -10.70
CA VAL A 168 -3.93 -0.06 -11.07
C VAL A 168 -2.97 0.51 -10.03
N ALA A 169 -3.31 1.64 -9.41
CA ALA A 169 -2.50 2.22 -8.32
C ALA A 169 -2.48 1.29 -7.08
N THR A 170 -3.63 0.75 -6.68
CA THR A 170 -3.72 -0.23 -5.59
C THR A 170 -2.93 -1.50 -5.91
N LEU A 171 -3.13 -2.07 -7.09
CA LEU A 171 -2.35 -3.23 -7.55
C LEU A 171 -0.85 -2.94 -7.56
N GLY A 172 -0.44 -1.74 -7.98
CA GLY A 172 0.95 -1.28 -7.95
C GLY A 172 1.53 -1.23 -6.53
N SER A 173 0.79 -0.69 -5.56
CA SER A 173 1.19 -0.70 -4.15
C SER A 173 1.35 -2.10 -3.59
N ILE A 174 0.40 -2.99 -3.86
CA ILE A 174 0.46 -4.38 -3.40
C ILE A 174 1.68 -5.09 -4.02
N HIS A 175 1.87 -4.95 -5.33
CA HIS A 175 3.00 -5.54 -6.04
C HIS A 175 4.35 -5.05 -5.48
N ALA A 176 4.51 -3.75 -5.26
CA ALA A 176 5.72 -3.18 -4.67
C ALA A 176 5.95 -3.67 -3.24
N GLY A 177 4.89 -3.69 -2.41
CA GLY A 177 4.94 -4.14 -1.03
C GLY A 177 5.30 -5.62 -0.89
N LEU A 178 4.69 -6.50 -1.70
CA LEU A 178 4.99 -7.93 -1.67
C LEU A 178 6.44 -8.23 -2.11
N ARG A 179 6.94 -7.56 -3.16
CA ARG A 179 8.37 -7.64 -3.55
C ARG A 179 9.29 -7.18 -2.42
N ALA A 180 8.93 -6.08 -1.76
CA ALA A 180 9.68 -5.55 -0.63
C ALA A 180 9.69 -6.52 0.56
N ALA A 181 8.56 -7.15 0.88
CA ALA A 181 8.45 -8.12 1.96
C ALA A 181 9.27 -9.39 1.71
N VAL A 182 9.30 -9.90 0.48
CA VAL A 182 10.20 -11.02 0.10
C VAL A 182 11.67 -10.61 0.32
N ALA A 183 12.04 -9.39 -0.08
CA ALA A 183 13.41 -8.89 0.08
C ALA A 183 13.83 -8.63 1.54
N LEU A 184 12.87 -8.43 2.46
CA LEU A 184 13.15 -8.30 3.89
C LEU A 184 13.63 -9.62 4.54
N GLY A 185 13.36 -10.77 3.92
CA GLY A 185 13.88 -12.07 4.39
C GLY A 185 13.25 -12.60 5.68
N VAL A 186 12.12 -12.01 6.12
CA VAL A 186 11.41 -12.40 7.37
C VAL A 186 10.24 -13.37 7.14
N LEU A 187 9.96 -13.68 5.88
CA LEU A 187 8.86 -14.57 5.49
C LEU A 187 9.29 -16.04 5.56
N SER A 188 8.35 -16.92 5.93
CA SER A 188 8.54 -18.36 5.74
C SER A 188 8.66 -18.71 4.25
N PRO A 189 9.17 -19.91 3.90
CA PRO A 189 9.22 -20.35 2.50
C PRO A 189 7.85 -20.34 1.80
N ALA A 190 6.79 -20.74 2.52
CA ALA A 190 5.43 -20.76 1.97
C ALA A 190 4.88 -19.33 1.74
N GLU A 191 5.08 -18.42 2.69
CA GLU A 191 4.68 -17.01 2.52
C GLU A 191 5.47 -16.34 1.39
N SER A 192 6.77 -16.63 1.27
CA SER A 192 7.61 -16.12 0.17
C SER A 192 7.12 -16.60 -1.20
N ALA A 193 6.76 -17.89 -1.31
CA ALA A 193 6.22 -18.46 -2.54
C ALA A 193 4.88 -17.80 -2.93
N ALA A 194 3.95 -17.70 -1.98
CA ALA A 194 2.65 -17.05 -2.21
C ALA A 194 2.79 -15.57 -2.59
N ALA A 195 3.71 -14.84 -1.94
CA ALA A 195 4.01 -13.45 -2.28
C ALA A 195 4.57 -13.32 -3.71
N THR A 196 5.46 -14.23 -4.11
CA THR A 196 6.05 -14.25 -5.46
C THR A 196 4.99 -14.54 -6.52
N GLU A 197 4.12 -15.54 -6.29
CA GLU A 197 3.01 -15.86 -7.17
C GLU A 197 2.04 -14.67 -7.32
N ALA A 198 1.67 -14.02 -6.21
CA ALA A 198 0.83 -12.84 -6.25
C ALA A 198 1.48 -11.67 -7.00
N VAL A 199 2.79 -11.44 -6.84
CA VAL A 199 3.55 -10.44 -7.60
C VAL A 199 3.47 -10.71 -9.10
N GLU A 200 3.70 -11.94 -9.53
CA GLU A 200 3.60 -12.34 -10.94
C GLU A 200 2.15 -12.21 -11.46
N GLY A 201 1.18 -12.62 -10.65
CA GLY A 201 -0.25 -12.51 -10.95
C GLY A 201 -0.70 -11.07 -11.15
N ILE A 202 -0.28 -10.15 -10.27
CA ILE A 202 -0.58 -8.72 -10.38
C ILE A 202 0.05 -8.13 -11.64
N ALA A 203 1.33 -8.42 -11.89
CA ALA A 203 2.02 -7.93 -13.08
C ALA A 203 1.34 -8.41 -14.37
N GLY A 204 0.95 -9.69 -14.41
CA GLY A 204 0.20 -10.28 -15.51
C GLY A 204 -1.17 -9.64 -15.69
N LEU A 205 -1.91 -9.37 -14.61
CA LEU A 205 -3.20 -8.70 -14.66
C LEU A 205 -3.09 -7.27 -15.21
N VAL A 206 -2.18 -6.47 -14.67
CA VAL A 206 -1.96 -5.08 -15.10
C VAL A 206 -1.52 -5.03 -16.56
N ALA A 207 -0.67 -5.96 -17.02
CA ALA A 207 -0.27 -6.02 -18.43
C ALA A 207 -1.44 -6.33 -19.38
N ARG A 208 -2.44 -7.11 -18.94
CA ARG A 208 -3.61 -7.48 -19.74
C ARG A 208 -4.72 -6.43 -19.70
N GLU A 209 -5.00 -5.87 -18.53
CA GLU A 209 -6.22 -5.08 -18.26
C GLU A 209 -5.92 -3.65 -17.80
N GLY A 210 -4.67 -3.33 -17.42
CA GLY A 210 -4.28 -2.05 -16.82
C GLY A 210 -4.01 -0.92 -17.81
N VAL A 211 -4.25 -1.15 -19.10
CA VAL A 211 -4.24 -0.10 -20.13
C VAL A 211 -5.64 0.01 -20.71
N SER A 212 -6.17 1.22 -20.79
CA SER A 212 -7.30 1.47 -21.68
C SER A 212 -6.78 1.27 -23.10
N GLY A 213 -7.00 0.10 -23.68
CA GLY A 213 -7.00 0.02 -25.13
C GLY A 213 -7.98 1.07 -25.64
N GLN A 214 -7.59 1.89 -26.62
CA GLN A 214 -8.60 2.42 -27.54
C GLN A 214 -9.50 1.23 -27.85
N ALA A 215 -10.78 1.33 -27.48
CA ALA A 215 -11.77 0.37 -27.96
C ALA A 215 -11.46 0.19 -29.45
N ALA A 216 -11.23 -1.06 -29.87
CA ALA A 216 -11.10 -1.39 -31.27
C ALA A 216 -12.46 -1.08 -31.90
N GLY A 217 -12.67 0.19 -32.24
CA GLY A 217 -13.79 0.67 -33.01
C GLY A 217 -13.60 0.17 -34.42
N GLY A 218 -14.13 -1.02 -34.72
CA GLY A 218 -14.79 -1.18 -36.00
C GLY A 218 -16.12 -0.41 -35.96
N PRO A 219 -16.62 0.16 -37.06
CA PRO A 219 -16.36 -0.25 -38.45
C PRO A 219 -16.04 0.91 -39.42
N GLY A 220 -15.53 0.56 -40.60
CA GLY A 220 -15.83 1.31 -41.83
C GLY A 220 -14.82 2.36 -42.30
N SER A 221 -14.01 1.96 -43.29
CA SER A 221 -13.58 2.71 -44.48
C SER A 221 -13.47 4.26 -44.43
N GLY A 222 -12.24 4.78 -44.63
CA GLY A 222 -12.05 6.00 -45.42
C GLY A 222 -10.82 6.88 -45.10
N GLY A 223 -9.76 6.76 -45.91
CA GLY A 223 -8.90 7.91 -46.31
C GLY A 223 -7.55 8.10 -45.59
N PRO A 224 -6.44 8.35 -46.32
CA PRO A 224 -5.10 8.45 -45.74
C PRO A 224 -4.77 9.88 -45.28
N GLY A 225 -4.20 10.01 -44.08
CA GLY A 225 -3.70 11.28 -43.53
C GLY A 225 -2.46 11.04 -42.66
N SER A 226 -1.36 11.63 -43.08
CA SER A 226 -0.01 11.56 -42.51
C SER A 226 0.15 12.23 -41.14
N GLY A 227 0.93 11.63 -40.22
CA GLY A 227 1.38 12.32 -39.01
C GLY A 227 2.28 11.50 -38.07
N GLY A 228 3.60 11.70 -38.20
CA GLY A 228 4.68 11.68 -37.17
C GLY A 228 4.75 10.61 -36.05
N PRO A 229 5.94 10.00 -35.79
CA PRO A 229 6.13 9.07 -34.68
C PRO A 229 6.49 9.83 -33.40
N GLY A 230 5.68 9.70 -32.35
CA GLY A 230 5.98 10.30 -31.04
C GLY A 230 5.15 9.67 -29.94
N GLY A 231 5.51 8.47 -29.48
CA GLY A 231 4.72 7.81 -28.43
C GLY A 231 5.28 6.53 -27.80
N GLN A 232 6.53 6.15 -28.02
CA GLN A 232 7.12 4.94 -27.40
C GLN A 232 7.98 5.20 -26.14
N GLY A 233 8.04 6.45 -25.65
CA GLY A 233 9.04 6.84 -24.64
C GLY A 233 8.68 6.68 -23.17
N HIS A 234 7.41 6.53 -22.79
CA HIS A 234 7.00 6.76 -21.39
C HIS A 234 6.88 5.50 -20.51
N LEU A 235 6.74 4.29 -21.07
CA LEU A 235 6.53 3.09 -20.26
C LEU A 235 7.81 2.40 -19.75
N ARG A 236 9.01 2.78 -20.26
CA ARG A 236 10.28 2.18 -19.79
C ARG A 236 10.82 2.75 -18.49
N LYS A 237 10.22 3.82 -17.94
CA LYS A 237 10.74 4.48 -16.73
C LYS A 237 10.20 3.91 -15.41
N TRP A 238 8.96 3.43 -15.35
CA TRP A 238 8.38 2.95 -14.09
C TRP A 238 8.92 1.59 -13.63
N LEU A 239 9.31 0.71 -14.56
CA LEU A 239 9.93 -0.59 -14.25
C LEU A 239 11.44 -0.51 -13.98
N ALA A 240 12.08 0.64 -14.25
CA ALA A 240 13.53 0.81 -14.14
C ALA A 240 14.00 1.39 -12.79
N VAL A 241 13.09 1.85 -11.92
CA VAL A 241 13.43 2.48 -10.63
C VAL A 241 13.55 1.46 -9.48
N THR A 242 13.37 0.16 -9.73
CA THR A 242 13.41 -0.89 -8.69
C THR A 242 14.29 -2.09 -9.02
N ARG A 243 15.43 -1.86 -9.68
CA ARG A 243 16.54 -2.83 -9.74
C ARG A 243 17.61 -2.46 -8.74
#